data_AF-A0A521JWJ1-F1
#
_entry.id   AF-A0A521JWJ1-F1
#
_cell.length_a   1.000
_cell.length_b   1.000
_cell.length_c   1.000
_cell.angle_alpha   90.00
_cell.angle_beta   90.00
_cell.angle_gamma   90.00
#
_symmetry.space_group_name_H-M   'P 1'
#
loop_
_entity.id
_entity.type
_entity.pdbx_description
1 polymer ?
#
loop_
_entity_poly.entity_id
_entity_poly.type
_entity_poly.pdbx_seq_one_letter_code
_entity_poly.pdbx_strand_id
1 'polypeptide(L)'
;MTSQEARARYNYLMTLCIRKEESFGPLAMAFIKDHDLDQLGLLPEEQFNLYMATAEAFAAEPKRYSHKLDYLQRALHLLRQTSCPDPGLAQHLTQEIQKATAELDLYNEAMRSNRPQAPTALDKQRIIVETDLPDYFLDTAQKRASAYYQNKYKLTKESKTAQHFTGPARKFEPENPAVHKEFAGACAPFMAVRTSALHLMLPFDLKISRKPDEPLDAALRIWYATMGYSFPLRYGMGKLCSYYDDQVLDIALDDPNLLFVSASPVKETELGSIERPLPSDVPMEIGLPRAFLDATNALGPYIQVVCNFKVWFDAASVSLLVQGAPDLHEYGLQGGAGLLTRTYATEKVQAYAEAVTQAWTEGLSFNFVNMHLQLLPGTDSAVVPCNTPIFSVLPVLSRQQYKFEDRRHLGQTP
;
A
#
# COMPACT_ATOMS: atom_id res chain seq x y z
N MET A 1 -40.16 -20.03 7.66
CA MET A 1 -40.43 -20.88 6.48
C MET A 1 -41.16 -22.12 6.96
N THR A 2 -42.24 -22.51 6.29
CA THR A 2 -42.98 -23.75 6.61
C THR A 2 -42.29 -24.98 6.01
N SER A 3 -42.61 -26.19 6.48
CA SER A 3 -42.04 -27.43 5.91
C SER A 3 -42.35 -27.60 4.41
N GLN A 4 -43.53 -27.16 3.99
CA GLN A 4 -43.92 -27.19 2.58
C GLN A 4 -43.11 -26.19 1.73
N GLU A 5 -42.86 -24.99 2.24
CA GLU A 5 -41.98 -24.01 1.60
C GLU A 5 -40.53 -24.50 1.54
N ALA A 6 -40.05 -25.19 2.58
CA ALA A 6 -38.72 -25.76 2.63
C ALA A 6 -38.50 -26.82 1.53
N ARG A 7 -39.45 -27.75 1.35
CA ARG A 7 -39.41 -28.75 0.27
C ARG A 7 -39.53 -28.12 -1.11
N ALA A 8 -40.38 -27.09 -1.27
CA ALA A 8 -40.46 -26.34 -2.52
C ALA A 8 -39.11 -25.66 -2.85
N ARG A 9 -38.44 -25.09 -1.83
CA ARG A 9 -37.13 -24.47 -1.98
C ARG A 9 -36.04 -25.50 -2.31
N TYR A 10 -36.03 -26.65 -1.64
CA TYR A 10 -35.15 -27.77 -1.96
C TYR A 10 -35.33 -28.23 -3.41
N ASN A 11 -36.56 -28.48 -3.86
CA ASN A 11 -36.85 -28.91 -5.23
C ASN A 11 -36.40 -27.88 -6.27
N TYR A 12 -36.57 -26.59 -5.96
CA TYR A 12 -36.05 -25.51 -6.80
C TYR A 12 -34.52 -25.55 -6.89
N LEU A 13 -33.81 -25.68 -5.76
CA LEU A 13 -32.35 -25.80 -5.73
C LEU A 13 -31.86 -27.02 -6.49
N MET A 14 -32.48 -28.19 -6.31
CA MET A 14 -32.12 -29.40 -7.05
C MET A 14 -32.38 -29.27 -8.55
N THR A 15 -33.42 -28.53 -8.95
CA THR A 15 -33.66 -28.23 -10.37
C THR A 15 -32.53 -27.38 -10.95
N LEU A 16 -32.06 -26.37 -10.22
CA LEU A 16 -30.91 -25.56 -10.63
C LEU A 16 -29.63 -26.40 -10.73
N CYS A 17 -29.40 -27.28 -9.76
CA CYS A 17 -28.27 -28.22 -9.75
C CYS A 17 -28.26 -29.12 -10.99
N ILE A 18 -29.41 -29.75 -11.30
CA ILE A 18 -29.55 -30.65 -12.46
C ILE A 18 -29.29 -29.89 -13.77
N ARG A 19 -29.70 -28.62 -13.84
CA ARG A 19 -29.46 -27.74 -14.99
C ARG A 19 -28.04 -27.16 -15.04
N LYS A 20 -27.21 -27.43 -14.03
CA LYS A 20 -25.86 -26.86 -13.88
C LYS A 20 -25.84 -25.33 -13.91
N GLU A 21 -26.87 -24.71 -13.33
CA GLU A 21 -26.96 -23.26 -13.24
C GLU A 21 -25.92 -22.73 -12.25
N GLU A 22 -25.13 -21.71 -12.65
CA GLU A 22 -24.08 -21.12 -11.80
C GLU A 22 -24.62 -20.56 -10.47
N SER A 23 -25.91 -20.19 -10.46
CA SER A 23 -26.60 -19.67 -9.28
C SER A 23 -26.84 -20.72 -8.18
N PHE A 24 -26.77 -22.02 -8.48
CA PHE A 24 -27.07 -23.08 -7.53
C PHE A 24 -26.18 -23.01 -6.28
N GLY A 25 -24.85 -23.01 -6.45
CA GLY A 25 -23.90 -23.10 -5.33
C GLY A 25 -24.10 -22.01 -4.26
N PRO A 26 -24.13 -20.72 -4.63
CA PRO A 26 -24.41 -19.63 -3.68
C PRO A 26 -25.78 -19.74 -3.00
N LEU A 27 -26.83 -20.11 -3.75
CA LEU A 27 -28.20 -20.20 -3.21
C LEU A 27 -28.37 -21.38 -2.26
N ALA A 28 -27.78 -22.54 -2.58
CA ALA A 28 -27.81 -23.72 -1.73
C ALA A 28 -27.03 -23.48 -0.42
N MET A 29 -25.84 -22.88 -0.52
CA MET A 29 -25.04 -22.51 0.64
C MET A 29 -25.78 -21.55 1.59
N ALA A 30 -26.44 -20.52 1.05
CA ALA A 30 -27.25 -19.59 1.84
C ALA A 30 -28.40 -20.32 2.53
N PHE A 31 -29.10 -21.19 1.80
CA PHE A 31 -30.21 -21.96 2.35
C PHE A 31 -29.79 -22.87 3.51
N ILE A 32 -28.70 -23.62 3.34
CA ILE A 32 -28.11 -24.51 4.37
C ILE A 32 -27.66 -23.72 5.60
N LYS A 33 -27.08 -22.54 5.41
CA LYS A 33 -26.52 -21.74 6.50
C LYS A 33 -27.60 -21.03 7.32
N ASP A 34 -28.63 -20.55 6.65
CA ASP A 34 -29.65 -19.69 7.27
C ASP A 34 -30.75 -20.50 7.98
N HIS A 35 -30.77 -21.83 7.82
CA HIS A 35 -31.84 -22.68 8.34
C HIS A 35 -31.33 -23.99 8.95
N ASP A 36 -32.02 -24.44 10.00
CA ASP A 36 -31.91 -25.80 10.51
C ASP A 36 -32.80 -26.74 9.66
N LEU A 37 -32.17 -27.56 8.82
CA LEU A 37 -32.87 -28.41 7.85
C LEU A 37 -33.72 -29.50 8.52
N ASP A 38 -33.32 -29.95 9.72
CA ASP A 38 -34.07 -30.95 10.49
C ASP A 38 -35.38 -30.32 11.02
N GLN A 39 -35.30 -29.10 11.57
CA GLN A 39 -36.49 -28.37 12.05
C GLN A 39 -37.47 -28.01 10.93
N LEU A 40 -36.98 -27.91 9.69
CA LEU A 40 -37.80 -27.68 8.50
C LEU A 40 -38.49 -28.95 7.97
N GLY A 41 -38.17 -30.12 8.53
CA GLY A 41 -38.77 -31.40 8.14
C GLY A 41 -38.27 -31.95 6.80
N LEU A 42 -37.05 -31.57 6.39
CA LEU A 42 -36.38 -32.21 5.26
C LEU A 42 -35.87 -33.59 5.69
N LEU A 43 -36.12 -34.59 4.86
CA LEU A 43 -35.70 -35.96 5.10
C LEU A 43 -34.17 -36.09 5.02
N PRO A 44 -33.56 -37.07 5.71
CA PRO A 44 -32.13 -37.32 5.62
C PRO A 44 -31.61 -37.46 4.19
N GLU A 45 -32.39 -38.05 3.29
CA GLU A 45 -32.08 -38.19 1.87
C GLU A 45 -32.07 -36.84 1.14
N GLU A 46 -33.03 -35.95 1.45
CA GLU A 46 -33.12 -34.61 0.86
C GLU A 46 -31.91 -33.77 1.32
N GLN A 47 -31.59 -33.84 2.61
CA GLN A 47 -30.42 -33.16 3.16
C GLN A 47 -29.12 -33.71 2.57
N PHE A 48 -28.98 -35.03 2.48
CA PHE A 48 -27.83 -35.70 1.88
C PHE A 48 -27.56 -35.19 0.45
N ASN A 49 -28.60 -35.21 -0.40
CA ASN A 49 -28.49 -34.76 -1.78
C ASN A 49 -28.09 -33.28 -1.86
N LEU A 50 -28.66 -32.44 -0.99
CA LEU A 50 -28.35 -31.02 -0.97
C LEU A 50 -26.90 -30.75 -0.55
N TYR A 51 -26.40 -31.42 0.50
CA TYR A 51 -25.00 -31.28 0.94
C TYR A 51 -24.02 -31.78 -0.12
N MET A 52 -24.29 -32.94 -0.74
CA MET A 52 -23.46 -33.49 -1.82
C MET A 52 -23.39 -32.54 -3.02
N ALA A 53 -24.55 -32.13 -3.53
CA ALA A 53 -24.61 -31.24 -4.67
C ALA A 53 -23.90 -29.90 -4.38
N THR A 54 -24.07 -29.35 -3.18
CA THR A 54 -23.41 -28.10 -2.78
C THR A 54 -21.89 -28.27 -2.66
N ALA A 55 -21.42 -29.43 -2.15
CA ALA A 55 -20.01 -29.74 -2.06
C ALA A 55 -19.33 -29.86 -3.45
N GLU A 56 -20.04 -30.41 -4.44
CA GLU A 56 -19.57 -30.51 -5.83
C GLU A 56 -19.61 -29.17 -6.56
N ALA A 57 -20.55 -28.28 -6.20
CA ALA A 57 -20.68 -26.96 -6.81
C ALA A 57 -19.54 -26.00 -6.41
N PHE A 58 -18.71 -26.34 -5.43
CA PHE A 58 -17.51 -25.55 -5.14
C PHE A 58 -16.52 -25.65 -6.31
N ALA A 59 -16.16 -24.49 -6.87
CA ALA A 59 -15.00 -24.37 -7.72
C ALA A 59 -13.75 -24.94 -7.00
N ALA A 60 -12.74 -25.36 -7.78
CA ALA A 60 -11.46 -25.85 -7.27
C ALA A 60 -10.62 -24.71 -6.67
N GLU A 61 -11.15 -24.09 -5.62
CA GLU A 61 -10.59 -22.98 -4.87
C GLU A 61 -10.28 -23.44 -3.43
N PRO A 62 -9.03 -23.79 -3.10
CA PRO A 62 -8.66 -24.34 -1.79
C PRO A 62 -9.08 -23.47 -0.60
N LYS A 63 -9.17 -22.15 -0.77
CA LYS A 63 -9.68 -21.22 0.25
C LYS A 63 -11.10 -21.52 0.73
N ARG A 64 -11.92 -22.21 -0.08
CA ARG A 64 -13.31 -22.59 0.24
C ARG A 64 -13.44 -24.04 0.70
N TYR A 65 -12.35 -24.79 0.74
CA TYR A 65 -12.41 -26.23 1.02
C TYR A 65 -12.76 -26.55 2.46
N SER A 66 -12.63 -25.60 3.40
CA SER A 66 -13.19 -25.76 4.75
C SER A 66 -14.71 -25.98 4.71
N HIS A 67 -15.43 -25.25 3.87
CA HIS A 67 -16.88 -25.43 3.69
C HIS A 67 -17.20 -26.70 2.91
N LYS A 68 -16.41 -27.03 1.88
CA LYS A 68 -16.55 -28.30 1.14
C LYS A 68 -16.39 -29.49 2.09
N LEU A 69 -15.40 -29.47 2.96
CA LEU A 69 -15.14 -30.52 3.95
C LEU A 69 -16.30 -30.66 4.96
N ASP A 70 -16.82 -29.56 5.50
CA ASP A 70 -17.98 -29.57 6.39
C ASP A 70 -19.20 -30.24 5.72
N TYR A 71 -19.49 -29.90 4.46
CA TYR A 71 -20.61 -30.49 3.74
C TYR A 71 -20.41 -31.97 3.40
N LEU A 72 -19.21 -32.38 2.99
CA LEU A 72 -18.90 -33.79 2.76
C LEU A 72 -18.98 -34.61 4.05
N GLN A 73 -18.52 -34.07 5.18
CA GLN A 73 -18.61 -34.73 6.49
C GLN A 73 -20.07 -34.87 6.95
N ARG A 74 -20.89 -33.83 6.76
CA ARG A 74 -22.33 -33.89 7.05
C ARG A 74 -23.06 -34.88 6.15
N ALA A 75 -22.76 -34.91 4.85
CA ALA A 75 -23.31 -35.89 3.93
C ALA A 75 -22.95 -37.33 4.35
N LEU A 76 -21.69 -37.57 4.74
CA LEU A 76 -21.27 -38.89 5.25
C LEU A 76 -22.00 -39.29 6.53
N HIS A 77 -22.30 -38.34 7.43
CA HIS A 77 -23.09 -38.60 8.62
C HIS A 77 -24.55 -38.95 8.28
N LEU A 78 -25.18 -38.18 7.41
CA LEU A 78 -26.57 -38.36 6.98
C LEU A 78 -26.78 -39.65 6.19
N LEU A 79 -25.79 -40.10 5.41
CA LEU A 79 -25.87 -41.36 4.65
C LEU A 79 -26.19 -42.57 5.55
N ARG A 80 -25.81 -42.55 6.83
CA ARG A 80 -26.12 -43.62 7.79
C ARG A 80 -27.57 -43.61 8.26
N GLN A 81 -28.27 -42.49 8.07
CA GLN A 81 -29.64 -42.26 8.50
C GLN A 81 -30.66 -42.38 7.36
N THR A 82 -30.19 -42.54 6.12
CA THR A 82 -31.07 -42.75 4.97
C THR A 82 -31.60 -44.18 4.92
N SER A 83 -32.71 -44.37 4.21
CA SER A 83 -33.34 -45.68 4.00
C SER A 83 -32.50 -46.66 3.18
N CYS A 84 -31.48 -46.17 2.47
CA CYS A 84 -30.62 -46.95 1.57
C CYS A 84 -29.13 -46.65 1.85
N PRO A 85 -28.54 -47.19 2.92
CA PRO A 85 -27.12 -47.03 3.19
C PRO A 85 -26.30 -47.79 2.13
N ASP A 86 -25.59 -47.05 1.28
CA ASP A 86 -24.70 -47.62 0.26
C ASP A 86 -23.23 -47.58 0.74
N PRO A 87 -22.58 -48.74 0.97
CA PRO A 87 -21.17 -48.79 1.35
C PRO A 87 -20.23 -48.25 0.27
N GLY A 88 -20.59 -48.35 -1.02
CA GLY A 88 -19.81 -47.79 -2.13
C GLY A 88 -19.80 -46.26 -2.08
N LEU A 89 -20.96 -45.65 -1.88
CA LEU A 89 -21.09 -44.20 -1.72
C LEU A 89 -20.36 -43.68 -0.47
N ALA A 90 -20.41 -44.41 0.64
CA ALA A 90 -19.66 -44.07 1.85
C ALA A 90 -18.13 -44.09 1.62
N GLN A 91 -17.64 -45.05 0.84
CA GLN A 91 -16.23 -45.13 0.47
C GLN A 91 -15.83 -43.97 -0.45
N HIS A 92 -16.67 -43.64 -1.43
CA HIS A 92 -16.45 -42.50 -2.32
C HIS A 92 -16.37 -41.17 -1.58
N LEU A 93 -17.31 -40.91 -0.66
CA LEU A 93 -17.30 -39.73 0.22
C LEU A 93 -16.01 -39.64 1.05
N THR A 94 -15.56 -40.77 1.60
CA THR A 94 -14.32 -40.82 2.38
C THR A 94 -13.11 -40.45 1.53
N GLN A 95 -13.05 -40.89 0.27
CA GLN A 95 -12.00 -40.52 -0.67
C GLN A 95 -12.03 -39.03 -1.02
N GLU A 96 -13.21 -38.46 -1.27
CA GLU A 96 -13.36 -37.03 -1.54
C GLU A 96 -12.96 -36.16 -0.34
N ILE A 97 -13.29 -36.57 0.89
CA ILE A 97 -12.84 -35.90 2.12
C ILE A 97 -11.31 -35.95 2.22
N GLN A 98 -10.69 -37.12 1.99
CA GLN A 98 -9.23 -37.27 2.03
C GLN A 98 -8.55 -36.39 0.98
N LYS A 99 -9.07 -36.38 -0.25
CA LYS A 99 -8.57 -35.55 -1.35
C LYS A 99 -8.68 -34.06 -1.03
N ALA A 100 -9.85 -33.59 -0.61
CA ALA A 100 -10.07 -32.19 -0.27
C ALA A 100 -9.21 -31.75 0.93
N THR A 101 -8.97 -32.65 1.89
CA THR A 101 -8.05 -32.41 3.02
C THR A 101 -6.62 -32.28 2.52
N ALA A 102 -6.15 -33.19 1.69
CA ALA A 102 -4.79 -33.14 1.13
C ALA A 102 -4.56 -31.89 0.27
N GLU A 103 -5.52 -31.51 -0.58
CA GLU A 103 -5.44 -30.28 -1.38
C GLU A 103 -5.45 -29.01 -0.51
N LEU A 104 -6.25 -29.01 0.57
CA LEU A 104 -6.26 -27.92 1.56
C LEU A 104 -4.94 -27.85 2.34
N ASP A 105 -4.36 -29.00 2.69
CA ASP A 105 -3.07 -29.07 3.38
C ASP A 105 -1.93 -28.61 2.48
N LEU A 106 -1.90 -29.00 1.20
CA LEU A 106 -0.97 -28.48 0.20
C LEU A 106 -1.10 -26.96 0.04
N TYR A 107 -2.33 -26.45 -0.01
CA TYR A 107 -2.57 -25.00 -0.05
C TYR A 107 -2.09 -24.32 1.24
N ASN A 108 -2.37 -24.89 2.41
CA ASN A 108 -1.93 -24.36 3.69
C ASN A 108 -0.41 -24.41 3.84
N GLU A 109 0.25 -25.44 3.31
CA GLU A 109 1.70 -25.58 3.27
C GLU A 109 2.33 -24.56 2.33
N ALA A 110 1.78 -24.39 1.12
CA ALA A 110 2.21 -23.35 0.19
C ALA A 110 1.98 -21.92 0.73
N MET A 111 0.91 -21.71 1.50
CA MET A 111 0.57 -20.42 2.12
C MET A 111 1.27 -20.18 3.46
N ARG A 112 1.69 -21.24 4.15
CA ARG A 112 2.73 -21.19 5.16
C ARG A 112 4.03 -20.97 4.39
N SER A 113 4.23 -19.74 3.90
CA SER A 113 5.57 -19.22 3.59
C SER A 113 6.49 -19.76 4.67
N ASN A 114 7.42 -20.68 4.34
CA ASN A 114 8.30 -21.38 5.28
C ASN A 114 8.53 -20.45 6.44
N ARG A 115 7.78 -20.59 7.54
CA ARG A 115 7.95 -19.69 8.67
C ARG A 115 9.28 -20.18 9.18
N PRO A 116 10.40 -19.45 8.95
CA PRO A 116 11.50 -19.68 9.86
C PRO A 116 10.87 -19.41 11.24
N GLN A 117 11.28 -20.14 12.27
CA GLN A 117 11.03 -19.67 13.64
C GLN A 117 11.15 -18.15 13.63
N ALA A 118 10.10 -17.45 14.10
CA ALA A 118 9.98 -16.00 13.95
C ALA A 118 11.38 -15.41 14.12
N PRO A 119 11.98 -14.82 13.06
CA PRO A 119 13.39 -14.48 13.07
C PRO A 119 13.63 -13.74 14.37
N THR A 120 14.59 -14.22 15.18
CA THR A 120 14.94 -13.51 16.40
C THR A 120 15.29 -12.09 15.98
N ALA A 121 15.22 -11.10 16.88
CA ALA A 121 15.52 -9.71 16.49
C ALA A 121 16.91 -9.54 15.82
N LEU A 122 17.79 -10.54 15.99
CA LEU A 122 19.11 -10.72 15.36
C LEU A 122 19.07 -11.22 13.91
N ASP A 123 18.03 -11.96 13.49
CA ASP A 123 17.91 -12.55 12.15
C ASP A 123 17.22 -11.60 11.14
N LYS A 124 16.67 -10.48 11.61
CA LYS A 124 16.05 -9.49 10.72
C LYS A 124 17.11 -8.59 10.11
N GLN A 125 17.03 -8.43 8.79
CA GLN A 125 17.82 -7.46 8.06
C GLN A 125 17.53 -6.05 8.59
N ARG A 126 18.59 -5.33 8.94
CA ARG A 126 18.49 -4.00 9.54
C ARG A 126 18.60 -2.96 8.44
N ILE A 127 17.62 -2.06 8.40
CA ILE A 127 17.62 -0.91 7.49
C ILE A 127 17.70 0.33 8.38
N ILE A 128 18.88 0.93 8.46
CA ILE A 128 19.15 2.02 9.39
C ILE A 128 18.90 3.34 8.67
N VAL A 129 18.17 4.24 9.33
CA VAL A 129 17.81 5.54 8.80
C VAL A 129 18.55 6.62 9.58
N GLU A 130 19.24 7.46 8.84
CA GLU A 130 19.93 8.65 9.31
C GLU A 130 19.28 9.86 8.61
N THR A 131 18.65 10.73 9.39
CA THR A 131 17.90 11.88 8.87
C THR A 131 17.84 12.99 9.92
N ASP A 132 17.56 14.20 9.46
CA ASP A 132 17.49 15.40 10.29
C ASP A 132 16.11 15.65 10.90
N LEU A 133 15.10 14.84 10.55
CA LEU A 133 13.79 14.80 11.20
C LEU A 133 13.40 13.34 11.55
N PRO A 134 14.14 12.68 12.44
CA PRO A 134 14.01 11.24 12.68
C PRO A 134 12.66 10.84 13.27
N ASP A 135 12.16 11.60 14.25
CA ASP A 135 10.86 11.33 14.90
C ASP A 135 9.71 11.48 13.90
N TYR A 136 9.75 12.52 13.07
CA TYR A 136 8.75 12.74 12.05
C TYR A 136 8.75 11.63 10.99
N PHE A 137 9.89 11.33 10.34
CA PHE A 137 9.91 10.37 9.25
C PHE A 137 9.68 8.92 9.70
N LEU A 138 10.19 8.52 10.86
CA LEU A 138 10.09 7.13 11.32
C LEU A 138 8.80 6.82 12.09
N ASP A 139 8.13 7.83 12.65
CA ASP A 139 6.90 7.63 13.43
C ASP A 139 5.72 8.45 12.90
N THR A 140 5.75 9.79 13.04
CA THR A 140 4.59 10.65 12.72
C THR A 140 4.13 10.46 11.28
N ALA A 141 5.03 10.56 10.30
CA ALA A 141 4.71 10.38 8.88
C ALA A 141 4.12 8.99 8.60
N GLN A 142 4.59 7.93 9.26
CA GLN A 142 4.05 6.58 9.05
C GLN A 142 2.62 6.44 9.62
N LYS A 143 2.34 7.09 10.75
CA LYS A 143 0.96 7.20 11.29
C LYS A 143 0.07 8.00 10.35
N ARG A 144 0.55 9.13 9.82
CA ARG A 144 -0.20 9.98 8.86
C ARG A 144 -0.46 9.24 7.54
N ALA A 145 0.53 8.55 6.99
CA ALA A 145 0.36 7.71 5.79
C ALA A 145 -0.65 6.59 6.01
N SER A 146 -0.58 5.92 7.18
CA SER A 146 -1.56 4.90 7.55
C SER A 146 -2.98 5.49 7.61
N ALA A 147 -3.16 6.66 8.24
CA ALA A 147 -4.45 7.34 8.29
C ALA A 147 -4.93 7.77 6.89
N TYR A 148 -4.03 8.34 6.06
CA TYR A 148 -4.32 8.74 4.69
C TYR A 148 -4.87 7.57 3.87
N TYR A 149 -4.16 6.44 3.82
CA TYR A 149 -4.60 5.28 3.06
C TYR A 149 -5.82 4.59 3.66
N GLN A 150 -5.97 4.62 4.99
CA GLN A 150 -7.20 4.13 5.62
C GLN A 150 -8.40 5.00 5.22
N ASN A 151 -8.28 6.32 5.25
CA ASN A 151 -9.38 7.21 4.88
C ASN A 151 -9.71 7.11 3.39
N LYS A 152 -8.70 6.93 2.55
CA LYS A 152 -8.85 6.86 1.10
C LYS A 152 -9.42 5.52 0.60
N TYR A 153 -8.99 4.41 1.18
CA TYR A 153 -9.26 3.07 0.64
C TYR A 153 -10.05 2.15 1.56
N LYS A 154 -10.44 2.55 2.77
CA LYS A 154 -11.26 1.67 3.61
C LYS A 154 -12.68 1.54 3.09
N LEU A 155 -13.01 0.29 2.78
CA LEU A 155 -14.36 -0.27 2.79
C LEU A 155 -15.05 -0.03 4.12
N THR A 156 -16.18 0.67 4.06
CA THR A 156 -17.13 0.64 5.18
C THR A 156 -17.53 -0.81 5.46
N LYS A 157 -17.95 -1.11 6.69
CA LYS A 157 -18.44 -2.45 7.04
C LYS A 157 -19.64 -2.85 6.16
N GLU A 158 -20.45 -1.87 5.78
CA GLU A 158 -21.58 -2.01 4.87
C GLU A 158 -21.12 -2.37 3.46
N SER A 159 -20.16 -1.66 2.88
CA SER A 159 -19.58 -1.98 1.57
C SER A 159 -18.91 -3.34 1.55
N LYS A 160 -18.17 -3.70 2.62
CA LYS A 160 -17.58 -5.04 2.75
C LYS A 160 -18.65 -6.13 2.74
N THR A 161 -19.76 -5.92 3.44
CA THR A 161 -20.90 -6.85 3.48
C THR A 161 -21.65 -6.88 2.14
N ALA A 162 -21.87 -5.71 1.54
CA ALA A 162 -22.48 -5.50 0.23
C ALA A 162 -21.60 -5.98 -0.93
N GLN A 163 -20.34 -6.35 -0.70
CA GLN A 163 -19.46 -6.99 -1.68
C GLN A 163 -19.24 -8.48 -1.41
N HIS A 164 -19.61 -8.99 -0.24
CA HIS A 164 -19.54 -10.40 0.08
C HIS A 164 -20.61 -11.20 -0.71
N PHE A 165 -20.19 -12.19 -1.50
CA PHE A 165 -21.10 -13.10 -2.23
C PHE A 165 -21.93 -14.04 -1.35
N THR A 166 -21.90 -13.85 -0.03
CA THR A 166 -22.68 -14.63 0.95
C THR A 166 -23.95 -13.88 1.33
N GLY A 167 -25.12 -14.45 1.03
CA GLY A 167 -26.42 -13.86 1.40
C GLY A 167 -27.54 -14.25 0.42
N PRO A 168 -28.77 -13.75 0.63
CA PRO A 168 -29.89 -13.97 -0.28
C PRO A 168 -29.60 -13.43 -1.70
N ALA A 169 -30.30 -13.98 -2.70
CA ALA A 169 -30.19 -13.59 -4.10
C ALA A 169 -30.21 -12.06 -4.24
N ARG A 170 -29.10 -11.48 -4.70
CA ARG A 170 -29.00 -10.03 -4.89
C ARG A 170 -29.76 -9.62 -6.13
N LYS A 171 -30.47 -8.50 -6.04
CA LYS A 171 -31.02 -7.84 -7.22
C LYS A 171 -29.89 -7.11 -7.95
N PHE A 172 -30.02 -6.98 -9.26
CA PHE A 172 -29.14 -6.14 -10.05
C PHE A 172 -29.38 -4.69 -9.65
N GLU A 173 -28.44 -4.13 -8.89
CA GLU A 173 -28.52 -2.76 -8.35
C GLU A 173 -27.29 -1.97 -8.84
N PRO A 174 -27.23 -1.63 -10.14
CA PRO A 174 -26.09 -0.92 -10.75
C PRO A 174 -25.92 0.49 -10.21
N GLU A 175 -26.92 1.01 -9.49
CA GLU A 175 -26.89 2.32 -8.83
C GLU A 175 -26.68 2.22 -7.31
N ASN A 176 -26.41 1.02 -6.77
CA ASN A 176 -26.15 0.87 -5.33
C ASN A 176 -24.68 1.22 -5.02
N PRO A 177 -24.41 2.40 -4.44
CA PRO A 177 -23.05 2.85 -4.18
C PRO A 177 -22.31 1.95 -3.17
N ALA A 178 -23.02 1.15 -2.37
CA ALA A 178 -22.40 0.20 -1.43
C ALA A 178 -21.93 -1.10 -2.11
N VAL A 179 -22.51 -1.47 -3.27
CA VAL A 179 -22.18 -2.70 -4.03
C VAL A 179 -21.17 -2.42 -5.14
N HIS A 180 -21.04 -1.16 -5.57
CA HIS A 180 -19.94 -0.73 -6.42
C HIS A 180 -18.63 -1.22 -5.79
N LYS A 181 -17.88 -2.03 -6.54
CA LYS A 181 -16.57 -2.54 -6.09
C LYS A 181 -15.73 -1.33 -5.74
N GLU A 182 -15.50 -1.13 -4.45
CA GLU A 182 -14.82 0.05 -3.99
C GLU A 182 -13.43 0.18 -4.61
N PHE A 183 -13.15 1.44 -4.97
CA PHE A 183 -11.86 2.07 -5.28
C PHE A 183 -10.77 1.12 -5.80
N ALA A 184 -10.46 1.23 -7.10
CA ALA A 184 -9.28 0.63 -7.69
C ALA A 184 -8.06 0.88 -6.77
N GLY A 185 -7.57 -0.18 -6.11
CA GLY A 185 -6.53 -0.08 -5.09
C GLY A 185 -6.88 -0.60 -3.69
N ALA A 186 -8.15 -0.85 -3.34
CA ALA A 186 -8.53 -1.34 -2.01
C ALA A 186 -8.28 -2.85 -1.77
N CYS A 187 -7.75 -3.58 -2.76
CA CYS A 187 -7.49 -5.01 -2.60
C CYS A 187 -6.31 -5.27 -1.63
N ALA A 188 -6.37 -6.40 -0.92
CA ALA A 188 -5.44 -6.70 0.16
C ALA A 188 -3.94 -6.62 -0.24
N PRO A 189 -3.49 -7.11 -1.42
CA PRO A 189 -2.12 -6.93 -1.86
C PRO A 189 -1.69 -5.45 -2.00
N PHE A 190 -2.51 -4.60 -2.62
CA PHE A 190 -2.17 -3.18 -2.78
C PHE A 190 -2.17 -2.44 -1.44
N MET A 191 -3.12 -2.77 -0.55
CA MET A 191 -3.13 -2.22 0.80
C MET A 191 -1.95 -2.71 1.63
N ALA A 192 -1.51 -3.96 1.46
CA ALA A 192 -0.32 -4.47 2.14
C ALA A 192 0.95 -3.73 1.73
N VAL A 193 1.13 -3.44 0.44
CA VAL A 193 2.27 -2.65 -0.06
C VAL A 193 2.26 -1.23 0.55
N ARG A 194 1.10 -0.55 0.52
CA ARG A 194 0.94 0.80 1.09
C ARG A 194 1.05 0.89 2.62
N THR A 195 0.93 -0.22 3.34
CA THR A 195 1.01 -0.24 4.81
C THR A 195 2.31 -0.86 5.32
N SER A 196 3.16 -1.36 4.43
CA SER A 196 4.47 -1.94 4.75
C SER A 196 5.63 -1.10 4.28
N ALA A 197 5.42 -0.21 3.30
CA ALA A 197 6.42 0.77 2.88
C ALA A 197 6.71 1.79 3.98
N LEU A 198 7.90 2.38 3.92
CA LEU A 198 8.21 3.60 4.65
C LEU A 198 7.93 4.79 3.74
N HIS A 199 7.04 5.69 4.18
CA HIS A 199 6.62 6.84 3.39
C HIS A 199 7.40 8.10 3.74
N LEU A 200 7.84 8.83 2.71
CA LEU A 200 8.37 10.17 2.84
C LEU A 200 7.26 11.17 2.48
N MET A 201 7.08 12.14 3.37
CA MET A 201 6.00 13.13 3.37
C MET A 201 6.58 14.46 3.81
N LEU A 202 5.97 15.58 3.41
CA LEU A 202 6.40 16.90 3.84
C LEU A 202 5.45 17.43 4.94
N PRO A 203 5.96 18.10 5.97
CA PRO A 203 5.15 18.67 7.06
C PRO A 203 4.44 19.99 6.68
N PHE A 204 4.48 20.35 5.40
CA PHE A 204 3.92 21.56 4.80
C PHE A 204 3.42 21.23 3.39
N ASP A 205 2.64 22.12 2.80
CA ASP A 205 2.21 21.97 1.41
C ASP A 205 3.36 22.32 0.46
N LEU A 206 3.49 21.54 -0.61
CA LEU A 206 4.45 21.80 -1.70
C LEU A 206 3.69 22.14 -2.97
N LYS A 207 4.00 23.26 -3.62
CA LYS A 207 3.47 23.65 -4.92
C LYS A 207 4.59 23.67 -5.96
N ILE A 208 4.36 23.05 -7.11
CA ILE A 208 5.19 23.16 -8.31
C ILE A 208 4.32 23.76 -9.41
N SER A 209 4.77 24.85 -10.03
CA SER A 209 4.01 25.57 -11.05
C SER A 209 4.92 26.02 -12.20
N ARG A 210 4.40 26.10 -13.42
CA ARG A 210 5.03 26.78 -14.56
C ARG A 210 4.75 28.27 -14.59
N LYS A 211 3.84 28.73 -13.73
CA LYS A 211 3.39 30.12 -13.64
C LYS A 211 3.74 30.72 -12.28
N PRO A 212 4.06 32.02 -12.21
CA PRO A 212 4.44 32.70 -10.98
C PRO A 212 3.26 33.03 -10.05
N ASP A 213 2.04 32.66 -10.42
CA ASP A 213 0.81 33.02 -9.73
C ASP A 213 0.60 32.23 -8.43
N GLU A 214 0.15 32.95 -7.41
CA GLU A 214 -0.23 32.42 -6.10
C GLU A 214 0.84 31.49 -5.47
N PRO A 215 2.10 31.95 -5.31
CA PRO A 215 3.11 31.16 -4.61
C PRO A 215 2.68 30.95 -3.15
N LEU A 216 3.08 29.84 -2.54
CA LEU A 216 2.87 29.60 -1.13
C LEU A 216 3.82 30.45 -0.27
N ASP A 217 3.36 30.82 0.93
CA ASP A 217 3.89 31.99 1.66
C ASP A 217 5.23 31.79 2.41
N ALA A 218 5.73 30.56 2.58
CA ALA A 218 6.92 30.33 3.41
C ALA A 218 8.24 30.33 2.63
N ALA A 219 8.23 29.86 1.39
CA ALA A 219 9.45 29.76 0.58
C ALA A 219 9.14 29.66 -0.91
N LEU A 220 10.07 30.14 -1.75
CA LEU A 220 9.99 30.09 -3.20
C LEU A 220 11.38 29.82 -3.79
N ARG A 221 11.46 28.89 -4.75
CA ARG A 221 12.61 28.62 -5.60
C ARG A 221 12.17 28.63 -7.05
N ILE A 222 13.04 29.13 -7.92
CA ILE A 222 12.76 29.24 -9.35
C ILE A 222 13.85 28.50 -10.11
N TRP A 223 13.46 27.74 -11.11
CA TRP A 223 14.38 27.02 -12.00
C TRP A 223 14.01 27.29 -13.44
N TYR A 224 15.01 27.49 -14.29
CA TYR A 224 14.86 27.23 -15.72
C TYR A 224 15.15 25.75 -15.94
N ALA A 225 14.23 25.01 -16.55
CA ALA A 225 14.26 23.55 -16.60
C ALA A 225 13.78 23.00 -17.94
N THR A 226 14.69 22.35 -18.68
CA THR A 226 14.40 21.66 -19.94
C THR A 226 15.02 20.27 -19.94
N MET A 227 14.69 19.42 -20.92
CA MET A 227 15.34 18.11 -21.02
C MET A 227 16.85 18.29 -21.22
N GLY A 228 17.63 17.76 -20.27
CA GLY A 228 19.09 17.84 -20.29
C GLY A 228 19.70 19.12 -19.71
N TYR A 229 18.89 20.07 -19.23
CA TYR A 229 19.40 21.32 -18.67
C TYR A 229 18.51 21.85 -17.54
N SER A 230 19.14 22.31 -16.48
CA SER A 230 18.47 23.01 -15.38
C SER A 230 19.40 24.09 -14.83
N PHE A 231 18.83 25.25 -14.47
CA PHE A 231 19.59 26.36 -13.92
C PHE A 231 18.78 27.08 -12.82
N PRO A 232 19.36 27.29 -11.63
CA PRO A 232 18.68 27.95 -10.54
C PRO A 232 18.57 29.45 -10.81
N LEU A 233 17.38 29.98 -10.57
CA LEU A 233 17.05 31.39 -10.72
C LEU A 233 16.53 31.96 -9.40
N ARG A 234 16.53 33.29 -9.33
CA ARG A 234 15.83 34.05 -8.29
C ARG A 234 15.11 35.24 -8.91
N TYR A 235 14.04 35.69 -8.27
CA TYR A 235 13.37 36.92 -8.67
C TYR A 235 13.96 38.09 -7.88
N GLY A 236 14.49 39.09 -8.58
CA GLY A 236 15.13 40.25 -7.97
C GLY A 236 15.07 41.46 -8.90
N MET A 237 14.91 42.66 -8.34
CA MET A 237 14.84 43.91 -9.11
C MET A 237 13.75 43.90 -10.21
N GLY A 238 12.65 43.17 -9.99
CA GLY A 238 11.55 43.04 -10.95
C GLY A 238 11.86 42.10 -12.13
N LYS A 239 12.99 41.38 -12.12
CA LYS A 239 13.43 40.48 -13.20
C LYS A 239 13.90 39.13 -12.64
N LEU A 240 14.06 38.17 -13.54
CA LEU A 240 14.76 36.92 -13.21
C LEU A 240 16.26 37.17 -13.25
N CYS A 241 16.94 36.74 -12.18
CA CYS A 241 18.38 36.80 -12.06
C CYS A 241 18.93 35.39 -11.85
N SER A 242 20.18 35.21 -12.27
CA SER A 242 20.99 34.05 -11.86
C SER A 242 21.07 33.97 -10.34
N TYR A 243 20.97 32.74 -9.82
CA TYR A 243 21.08 32.49 -8.39
C TYR A 243 22.52 32.64 -7.87
N TYR A 244 23.53 32.49 -8.73
CA TYR A 244 24.94 32.41 -8.30
C TYR A 244 25.65 33.76 -8.28
N ASP A 245 25.43 34.59 -9.29
CA ASP A 245 26.16 35.84 -9.54
C ASP A 245 25.24 37.05 -9.72
N ASP A 246 23.93 36.85 -9.47
CA ASP A 246 22.91 37.90 -9.48
C ASP A 246 22.72 38.60 -10.84
N GLN A 247 23.32 38.06 -11.91
CA GLN A 247 23.19 38.62 -13.24
C GLN A 247 21.73 38.56 -13.70
N VAL A 248 21.20 39.70 -14.15
CA VAL A 248 19.87 39.79 -14.74
C VAL A 248 19.84 39.00 -16.04
N LEU A 249 18.87 38.11 -16.18
CA LEU A 249 18.67 37.28 -17.37
C LEU A 249 17.40 37.73 -18.09
N ASP A 250 17.46 37.78 -19.41
CA ASP A 250 16.33 38.16 -20.25
C ASP A 250 15.43 36.94 -20.52
N ILE A 251 14.70 36.53 -19.49
CA ILE A 251 13.76 35.41 -19.53
C ILE A 251 12.38 35.95 -19.16
N ALA A 252 11.39 35.71 -20.02
CA ALA A 252 10.01 36.11 -19.77
C ALA A 252 9.39 35.25 -18.66
N LEU A 253 8.57 35.83 -17.79
CA LEU A 253 7.95 35.12 -16.65
C LEU A 253 6.93 34.06 -17.07
N ASP A 254 6.47 34.09 -18.31
CA ASP A 254 5.58 33.12 -18.93
C ASP A 254 6.34 32.08 -19.79
N ASP A 255 7.67 32.07 -19.76
CA ASP A 255 8.46 31.05 -20.43
C ASP A 255 8.07 29.66 -19.90
N PRO A 256 7.68 28.72 -20.79
CA PRO A 256 7.16 27.42 -20.38
C PRO A 256 8.19 26.56 -19.65
N ASN A 257 9.48 26.89 -19.73
CA ASN A 257 10.56 26.15 -19.09
C ASN A 257 10.83 26.65 -17.66
N LEU A 258 10.14 27.69 -17.19
CA LEU A 258 10.22 28.09 -15.80
C LEU A 258 9.45 27.13 -14.90
N LEU A 259 10.04 26.81 -13.77
CA LEU A 259 9.42 26.07 -12.68
C LEU A 259 9.55 26.89 -11.38
N PHE A 260 8.41 27.23 -10.82
CA PHE A 260 8.24 27.88 -9.53
C PHE A 260 7.88 26.80 -8.50
N VAL A 261 8.76 26.60 -7.53
CA VAL A 261 8.58 25.65 -6.43
C VAL A 261 8.37 26.46 -5.16
N SER A 262 7.19 26.38 -4.57
CA SER A 262 6.86 27.11 -3.34
C SER A 262 6.35 26.19 -2.25
N ALA A 263 6.47 26.62 -1.00
CA ALA A 263 6.03 25.86 0.17
C ALA A 263 5.21 26.72 1.14
N SER A 264 4.21 26.10 1.77
CA SER A 264 3.45 26.76 2.84
C SER A 264 4.25 26.79 4.14
N PRO A 265 3.84 27.58 5.14
CA PRO A 265 4.30 27.36 6.50
C PRO A 265 4.06 25.92 6.95
N VAL A 266 4.85 25.45 7.93
CA VAL A 266 4.65 24.16 8.59
C VAL A 266 3.22 24.04 9.09
N LYS A 267 2.58 22.92 8.76
CA LYS A 267 1.22 22.57 9.21
C LYS A 267 1.19 21.39 10.17
N GLU A 268 2.18 20.51 10.11
CA GLU A 268 2.31 19.41 11.08
C GLU A 268 2.86 19.92 12.41
N THR A 269 2.17 19.55 13.49
CA THR A 269 2.53 19.95 14.86
C THR A 269 3.40 18.91 15.57
N GLU A 270 3.35 17.64 15.14
CA GLU A 270 4.06 16.51 15.75
C GLU A 270 5.39 16.19 15.02
N LEU A 271 6.30 17.16 14.94
CA LEU A 271 7.59 17.00 14.24
C LEU A 271 8.66 16.26 15.06
N GLY A 272 8.56 16.29 16.40
CA GLY A 272 9.60 15.78 17.29
C GLY A 272 10.90 16.57 17.15
N SER A 273 12.03 15.87 17.15
CA SER A 273 13.37 16.46 17.07
C SER A 273 13.68 16.95 15.65
N ILE A 274 14.14 18.20 15.54
CA ILE A 274 14.57 18.81 14.29
C ILE A 274 16.07 19.10 14.40
N GLU A 275 16.88 18.34 13.67
CA GLU A 275 18.33 18.50 13.59
C GLU A 275 18.75 19.31 12.35
N ARG A 276 17.79 19.61 11.46
CA ARG A 276 18.03 20.42 10.25
C ARG A 276 18.43 21.83 10.66
N PRO A 277 19.54 22.39 10.12
CA PRO A 277 19.88 23.79 10.32
C PRO A 277 18.78 24.70 9.78
N LEU A 278 18.26 25.57 10.65
CA LEU A 278 17.23 26.54 10.28
C LEU A 278 17.83 27.94 10.11
N PRO A 279 17.28 28.75 9.19
CA PRO A 279 17.62 30.17 9.12
C PRO A 279 17.29 30.86 10.45
N SER A 280 18.19 31.74 10.93
CA SER A 280 18.02 32.43 12.21
C SER A 280 17.14 33.68 12.14
N ASP A 281 16.76 34.10 10.93
CA ASP A 281 16.00 35.33 10.62
C ASP A 281 14.49 35.12 10.61
N VAL A 282 14.01 33.87 10.67
CA VAL A 282 12.58 33.53 10.58
C VAL A 282 12.18 32.47 11.61
N PRO A 283 10.90 32.43 12.03
CA PRO A 283 10.42 31.38 12.93
C PRO A 283 10.42 30.00 12.25
N MET A 284 10.38 28.93 13.05
CA MET A 284 10.51 27.54 12.58
C MET A 284 9.48 27.17 11.52
N GLU A 285 8.26 27.69 11.64
CA GLU A 285 7.15 27.43 10.72
C GLU A 285 7.46 27.91 9.30
N ILE A 286 8.34 28.89 9.13
CA ILE A 286 8.80 29.41 7.83
C ILE A 286 10.19 28.88 7.52
N GLY A 287 11.08 28.84 8.52
CA GLY A 287 12.47 28.43 8.39
C GLY A 287 12.63 26.98 7.94
N LEU A 288 11.77 26.06 8.40
CA LEU A 288 11.86 24.65 8.02
C LEU A 288 11.51 24.43 6.53
N PRO A 289 10.35 24.89 5.99
CA PRO A 289 10.07 24.81 4.56
C PRO A 289 11.15 25.46 3.69
N ARG A 290 11.66 26.63 4.12
CA ARG A 290 12.77 27.32 3.45
C ARG A 290 14.03 26.45 3.41
N ALA A 291 14.42 25.84 4.51
CA ALA A 291 15.58 24.94 4.57
C ALA A 291 15.43 23.68 3.71
N PHE A 292 14.20 23.19 3.49
CA PHE A 292 13.93 22.14 2.51
C PHE A 292 14.09 22.64 1.07
N LEU A 293 13.50 23.80 0.76
CA LEU A 293 13.53 24.38 -0.58
C LEU A 293 14.93 24.85 -0.99
N ASP A 294 15.72 25.40 -0.09
CA ASP A 294 17.09 25.84 -0.40
C ASP A 294 18.03 24.68 -0.75
N ALA A 295 17.73 23.47 -0.26
CA ALA A 295 18.43 22.25 -0.63
C ALA A 295 17.87 21.59 -1.90
N THR A 296 16.81 22.13 -2.51
CA THR A 296 16.26 21.56 -3.76
C THR A 296 17.22 21.73 -4.91
N ASN A 297 17.15 20.80 -5.86
CA ASN A 297 17.84 20.87 -7.13
C ASN A 297 16.86 20.52 -8.26
N ALA A 298 17.24 20.75 -9.51
CA ALA A 298 16.49 20.31 -10.66
C ALA A 298 17.38 19.43 -11.56
N LEU A 299 16.84 18.32 -12.06
CA LEU A 299 17.47 17.47 -13.07
C LEU A 299 16.57 17.47 -14.31
N GLY A 300 16.84 18.40 -15.22
CA GLY A 300 15.91 18.76 -16.27
C GLY A 300 14.54 19.12 -15.68
N PRO A 301 13.43 18.48 -16.11
CA PRO A 301 12.09 18.81 -15.61
C PRO A 301 11.77 18.24 -14.22
N TYR A 302 12.64 17.40 -13.64
CA TYR A 302 12.43 16.85 -12.31
C TYR A 302 12.97 17.79 -11.24
N ILE A 303 12.13 18.15 -10.28
CA ILE A 303 12.53 18.81 -9.04
C ILE A 303 12.93 17.74 -8.02
N GLN A 304 14.16 17.82 -7.56
CA GLN A 304 14.71 17.00 -6.49
C GLN A 304 14.53 17.72 -5.14
N VAL A 305 13.67 17.18 -4.28
CA VAL A 305 13.49 17.66 -2.90
C VAL A 305 14.37 16.82 -1.97
N VAL A 306 15.37 17.48 -1.36
CA VAL A 306 16.36 16.82 -0.51
C VAL A 306 15.86 16.72 0.93
N CYS A 307 15.51 15.50 1.31
CA CYS A 307 14.99 15.20 2.65
C CYS A 307 16.07 14.86 3.67
N ASN A 308 17.35 14.89 3.28
CA ASN A 308 18.47 14.36 4.08
C ASN A 308 18.16 12.95 4.63
N PHE A 309 17.44 12.15 3.86
CA PHE A 309 17.00 10.82 4.27
C PHE A 309 18.00 9.79 3.77
N LYS A 310 18.96 9.43 4.63
CA LYS A 310 20.02 8.47 4.31
C LYS A 310 19.66 7.10 4.86
N VAL A 311 19.70 6.10 3.99
CA VAL A 311 19.34 4.73 4.33
C VAL A 311 20.56 3.83 4.20
N TRP A 312 20.87 3.10 5.26
CA TRP A 312 21.95 2.12 5.33
C TRP A 312 21.38 0.71 5.38
N PHE A 313 21.95 -0.20 4.60
CA PHE A 313 21.48 -1.57 4.49
C PHE A 313 22.58 -2.49 3.95
N ASP A 314 22.48 -3.78 4.24
CA ASP A 314 23.32 -4.79 3.59
C ASP A 314 22.83 -5.02 2.16
N ALA A 315 23.58 -4.48 1.20
CA ALA A 315 23.28 -4.58 -0.24
C ALA A 315 23.40 -6.01 -0.79
N ALA A 316 24.09 -6.92 -0.11
CA ALA A 316 24.13 -8.34 -0.49
C ALA A 316 22.84 -9.07 -0.11
N SER A 317 22.11 -8.56 0.90
CA SER A 317 20.94 -9.21 1.48
C SER A 317 19.61 -8.50 1.15
N VAL A 318 19.64 -7.18 0.92
CA VAL A 318 18.44 -6.36 0.73
C VAL A 318 18.62 -5.45 -0.49
N SER A 319 17.57 -5.35 -1.32
CA SER A 319 17.41 -4.26 -2.29
C SER A 319 16.26 -3.36 -1.87
N LEU A 320 16.39 -2.05 -2.07
CA LEU A 320 15.34 -1.09 -1.74
C LEU A 320 14.78 -0.49 -3.03
N LEU A 321 13.50 -0.72 -3.30
CA LEU A 321 12.77 -0.01 -4.34
C LEU A 321 12.33 1.34 -3.79
N VAL A 322 12.69 2.41 -4.48
CA VAL A 322 12.18 3.75 -4.19
C VAL A 322 11.30 4.20 -5.34
N GLN A 323 10.14 4.76 -5.01
CA GLN A 323 9.21 5.25 -6.04
C GLN A 323 8.32 6.37 -5.52
N GLY A 324 7.87 7.21 -6.45
CA GLY A 324 6.74 8.11 -6.24
C GLY A 324 5.54 7.36 -5.66
N ALA A 325 4.84 7.98 -4.72
CA ALA A 325 3.62 7.40 -4.19
C ALA A 325 2.62 7.21 -5.36
N PRO A 326 1.89 6.08 -5.41
CA PRO A 326 0.99 5.78 -6.52
C PRO A 326 -0.05 6.87 -6.79
N ASP A 327 -0.38 7.63 -5.75
CA ASP A 327 -1.47 8.59 -5.72
C ASP A 327 -1.02 10.01 -6.11
N LEU A 328 0.28 10.23 -6.37
CA LEU A 328 0.81 11.54 -6.78
C LEU A 328 0.12 12.11 -8.03
N HIS A 329 -0.31 11.23 -8.93
CA HIS A 329 -0.97 11.63 -10.18
C HIS A 329 -2.29 12.39 -9.93
N GLU A 330 -2.97 12.12 -8.82
CA GLU A 330 -4.20 12.83 -8.42
C GLU A 330 -3.92 14.29 -8.05
N TYR A 331 -2.67 14.60 -7.69
CA TYR A 331 -2.20 15.95 -7.38
C TYR A 331 -1.52 16.63 -8.57
N GLY A 332 -1.56 16.03 -9.77
CA GLY A 332 -0.92 16.59 -10.96
C GLY A 332 0.58 16.31 -11.06
N LEU A 333 1.12 15.39 -10.26
CA LEU A 333 2.54 15.06 -10.23
C LEU A 333 2.82 13.60 -10.60
N GLN A 334 4.03 13.36 -11.09
CA GLN A 334 4.64 12.04 -11.15
C GLN A 334 5.94 12.03 -10.35
N GLY A 335 6.21 10.91 -9.70
CA GLY A 335 7.47 10.70 -8.98
C GLY A 335 8.39 9.76 -9.73
N GLY A 336 9.70 10.01 -9.64
CA GLY A 336 10.71 9.07 -10.15
C GLY A 336 10.66 7.73 -9.43
N ALA A 337 11.22 6.69 -10.05
CA ALA A 337 11.40 5.38 -9.45
C ALA A 337 12.79 4.83 -9.73
N GLY A 338 13.32 4.02 -8.82
CA GLY A 338 14.64 3.43 -8.94
C GLY A 338 14.87 2.31 -7.93
N LEU A 339 15.81 1.42 -8.25
CA LEU A 339 16.23 0.35 -7.36
C LEU A 339 17.60 0.69 -6.75
N LEU A 340 17.68 0.70 -5.43
CA LEU A 340 18.91 0.92 -4.68
C LEU A 340 19.49 -0.44 -4.30
N THR A 341 20.65 -0.75 -4.88
CA THR A 341 21.35 -2.05 -4.71
C THR A 341 22.80 -1.92 -4.24
N ARG A 342 23.34 -0.70 -4.19
CA ARG A 342 24.69 -0.37 -3.70
C ARG A 342 24.81 1.13 -3.48
N THR A 343 25.82 1.57 -2.74
CA THR A 343 26.16 2.99 -2.65
C THR A 343 26.58 3.53 -4.02
N TYR A 344 26.00 4.63 -4.45
CA TYR A 344 26.44 5.39 -5.62
C TYR A 344 27.09 6.70 -5.18
N ALA A 345 28.18 7.10 -5.85
CA ALA A 345 28.86 8.35 -5.58
C ALA A 345 28.04 9.54 -6.15
N THR A 346 27.14 10.08 -5.35
CA THR A 346 26.29 11.24 -5.71
C THR A 346 26.51 12.45 -4.80
N GLU A 347 27.44 12.36 -3.84
CA GLU A 347 27.70 13.40 -2.82
C GLU A 347 29.20 13.78 -2.84
N LYS A 348 29.59 14.82 -2.09
CA LYS A 348 30.97 15.21 -1.84
C LYS A 348 31.71 14.12 -1.06
N VAL A 349 33.03 14.07 -1.27
CA VAL A 349 33.93 13.06 -0.68
C VAL A 349 33.82 12.99 0.85
N GLN A 350 33.54 14.12 1.51
CA GLN A 350 33.44 14.23 2.97
C GLN A 350 32.32 13.34 3.56
N ALA A 351 31.16 13.26 2.91
CA ALA A 351 30.06 12.40 3.39
C ALA A 351 30.41 10.90 3.33
N TYR A 352 31.36 10.50 2.46
CA TYR A 352 31.88 9.13 2.39
C TYR A 352 33.04 8.88 3.37
N ALA A 353 33.82 9.92 3.71
CA ALA A 353 34.93 9.80 4.64
C ALA A 353 34.45 9.54 6.08
N GLU A 354 33.40 10.24 6.52
CA GLU A 354 32.82 10.05 7.86
C GLU A 354 32.10 8.70 7.98
N ALA A 355 31.54 8.19 6.88
CA ALA A 355 30.82 6.92 6.82
C ALA A 355 31.67 5.68 7.23
N VAL A 356 32.98 5.72 7.00
CA VAL A 356 33.90 4.59 7.27
C VAL A 356 34.39 4.59 8.73
N THR A 357 34.09 5.63 9.52
CA THR A 357 34.67 5.79 10.86
C THR A 357 33.88 5.09 11.98
N GLN A 358 32.64 4.65 11.74
CA GLN A 358 31.75 4.17 12.78
C GLN A 358 31.57 2.65 12.70
N ALA A 359 31.83 1.91 13.79
CA ALA A 359 31.78 0.45 13.80
C ALA A 359 30.44 -0.16 13.33
N TRP A 360 29.32 0.53 13.52
CA TRP A 360 28.01 0.03 13.09
C TRP A 360 27.78 0.07 11.57
N THR A 361 28.61 0.79 10.82
CA THR A 361 28.50 0.89 9.35
C THR A 361 29.23 -0.25 8.62
N GLU A 362 29.95 -1.10 9.34
CA GLU A 362 30.71 -2.21 8.76
C GLU A 362 29.78 -3.17 7.99
N GLY A 363 30.15 -3.46 6.73
CA GLY A 363 29.38 -4.33 5.83
C GLY A 363 28.12 -3.68 5.22
N LEU A 364 27.81 -2.43 5.55
CA LEU A 364 26.62 -1.74 5.03
C LEU A 364 26.95 -0.85 3.84
N SER A 365 26.02 -0.80 2.89
CA SER A 365 25.93 0.25 1.87
C SER A 365 24.95 1.32 2.31
N PHE A 366 25.04 2.52 1.74
CA PHE A 366 24.05 3.57 1.98
C PHE A 366 23.64 4.29 0.70
N ASN A 367 22.44 4.89 0.73
CA ASN A 367 21.96 5.78 -0.32
C ASN A 367 21.18 6.94 0.31
N PHE A 368 21.25 8.10 -0.33
CA PHE A 368 20.32 9.19 -0.06
C PHE A 368 19.04 8.98 -0.85
N VAL A 369 17.89 9.10 -0.17
CA VAL A 369 16.58 9.04 -0.79
C VAL A 369 16.05 10.47 -0.92
N ASN A 370 16.03 10.96 -2.16
CA ASN A 370 15.44 12.26 -2.51
C ASN A 370 14.14 12.05 -3.27
N MET A 371 13.17 12.95 -3.07
CA MET A 371 11.92 12.94 -3.84
C MET A 371 12.20 13.59 -5.19
N HIS A 372 11.97 12.87 -6.28
CA HIS A 372 12.10 13.42 -7.63
C HIS A 372 10.71 13.59 -8.21
N LEU A 373 10.26 14.84 -8.34
CA LEU A 373 8.89 15.19 -8.71
C LEU A 373 8.86 15.94 -10.03
N GLN A 374 7.89 15.63 -10.87
CA GLN A 374 7.66 16.33 -12.13
C GLN A 374 6.16 16.56 -12.30
N LEU A 375 5.78 17.68 -12.90
CA LEU A 375 4.41 17.92 -13.34
C LEU A 375 4.00 16.89 -14.39
N LEU A 376 2.77 16.38 -14.30
CA LEU A 376 2.21 15.54 -15.35
C LEU A 376 2.14 16.30 -16.68
N PRO A 377 2.22 15.60 -17.83
CA PRO A 377 2.02 16.22 -19.14
C PRO A 377 0.69 17.00 -19.18
N GLY A 378 0.74 18.26 -19.64
CA GLY A 378 -0.44 19.14 -19.70
C GLY A 378 -0.87 19.75 -18.37
N THR A 379 -0.15 19.52 -17.27
CA THR A 379 -0.39 20.18 -15.98
C THR A 379 0.53 21.38 -15.81
N ASP A 380 -0.06 22.56 -15.61
CA ASP A 380 0.68 23.81 -15.39
C ASP A 380 1.05 24.01 -13.91
N SER A 381 0.24 23.52 -12.98
CA SER A 381 0.45 23.69 -11.54
C SER A 381 -0.11 22.51 -10.77
N ALA A 382 0.60 22.12 -9.71
CA ALA A 382 0.27 21.02 -8.83
C ALA A 382 0.57 21.40 -7.38
N VAL A 383 -0.32 21.03 -6.46
CA VAL A 383 -0.16 21.23 -5.01
C VAL A 383 -0.29 19.89 -4.31
N VAL A 384 0.73 19.52 -3.53
CA VAL A 384 0.70 18.38 -2.62
C VAL A 384 0.44 18.92 -1.21
N PRO A 385 -0.69 18.57 -0.59
CA PRO A 385 -0.97 18.98 0.79
C PRO A 385 0.00 18.36 1.78
N CYS A 386 0.22 19.04 2.90
CA CYS A 386 0.95 18.50 4.05
C CYS A 386 0.42 17.10 4.42
N ASN A 387 1.29 16.22 4.90
CA ASN A 387 0.91 14.87 5.30
C ASN A 387 0.25 14.05 4.18
N THR A 388 0.64 14.28 2.94
CA THR A 388 0.34 13.38 1.81
C THR A 388 1.56 12.49 1.51
N PRO A 389 1.39 11.17 1.30
CA PRO A 389 2.47 10.31 0.83
C PRO A 389 3.03 10.81 -0.52
N ILE A 390 4.32 11.13 -0.58
CA ILE A 390 4.98 11.63 -1.80
C ILE A 390 5.91 10.57 -2.38
N PHE A 391 6.70 9.92 -1.53
CA PHE A 391 7.68 8.92 -1.93
C PHE A 391 7.61 7.74 -0.99
N SER A 392 7.97 6.56 -1.47
CA SER A 392 7.95 5.34 -0.66
C SER A 392 9.24 4.55 -0.82
N VAL A 393 9.80 4.10 0.29
CA VAL A 393 10.92 3.16 0.35
C VAL A 393 10.36 1.78 0.67
N LEU A 394 10.59 0.85 -0.26
CA LEU A 394 10.06 -0.50 -0.24
C LEU A 394 11.22 -1.50 -0.23
N PRO A 395 11.50 -2.14 0.91
CA PRO A 395 12.42 -3.26 0.92
C PRO A 395 11.85 -4.40 0.10
N VAL A 396 12.63 -4.90 -0.86
CA VAL A 396 12.26 -6.05 -1.72
C VAL A 396 12.49 -7.35 -0.94
N LEU A 397 11.84 -7.45 0.22
CA LEU A 397 11.87 -8.56 1.16
C LEU A 397 10.51 -8.65 1.86
N SER A 398 10.22 -9.81 2.46
CA SER A 398 9.04 -9.94 3.30
C SER A 398 9.15 -9.01 4.52
N ARG A 399 8.05 -8.34 4.91
CA ARG A 399 8.01 -7.44 6.08
C ARG A 399 8.52 -8.10 7.37
N GLN A 400 8.41 -9.42 7.50
CA GLN A 400 8.88 -10.15 8.67
C GLN A 400 10.41 -10.28 8.73
N GLN A 401 11.11 -10.05 7.61
CA GLN A 401 12.54 -10.26 7.45
C GLN A 401 13.37 -8.99 7.62
N TYR A 402 12.74 -7.82 7.78
CA TYR A 402 13.46 -6.56 7.98
C TYR A 402 12.84 -5.68 9.06
N LYS A 403 13.60 -4.68 9.51
CA LYS A 403 13.12 -3.57 10.34
C LYS A 403 13.84 -2.27 9.96
N PHE A 404 13.09 -1.17 10.01
CA PHE A 404 13.67 0.16 9.99
C PHE A 404 14.13 0.52 11.40
N GLU A 405 15.33 1.09 11.53
CA GLU A 405 15.91 1.51 12.79
C GLU A 405 16.42 2.94 12.69
N ASP A 406 16.24 3.71 13.75
CA ASP A 406 16.84 5.05 13.89
C ASP A 406 18.34 4.92 14.23
N ARG A 407 19.18 5.61 13.47
CA ARG A 407 20.62 5.75 13.73
C ARG A 407 20.94 6.20 15.16
N ARG A 408 20.10 7.05 15.79
CA ARG A 408 20.31 7.55 17.15
C ARG A 408 20.32 6.45 18.22
N HIS A 409 19.72 5.30 17.95
CA HIS A 409 19.69 4.17 18.88
C HIS A 409 20.91 3.25 18.74
N LEU A 410 21.88 3.58 17.89
CA LEU A 410 23.07 2.76 17.64
C LEU A 410 24.28 3.33 18.36
N GLY A 411 25.04 2.46 19.05
CA GLY A 411 26.26 2.85 19.74
C GLY A 411 26.06 3.47 21.13
N GLN A 412 24.83 3.50 21.65
CA GLN A 412 24.59 3.68 23.08
C GLN A 412 25.00 2.39 23.80
N THR A 413 26.25 2.31 24.25
CA THR A 413 26.66 1.29 25.21
C THR A 413 25.85 1.52 26.50
N PRO A 414 25.27 0.49 27.14
CA PRO A 414 24.69 0.65 28.47
C PRO A 414 25.71 1.14 29.50
#